data_AF-A0A2V2V834-F1
#
_entry.id   AF-A0A2V2V834-F1
#
_cell.length_a   1.000
_cell.length_b   1.000
_cell.length_c   1.000
_cell.angle_alpha   90.00
_cell.angle_beta   90.00
_cell.angle_gamma   90.00
#
_symmetry.space_group_name_H-M   'P 1'
#
loop_
_entity.id
_entity.type
_entity.pdbx_description
1 polymer ?
#
loop_
_entity_poly.entity_id
_entity_poly.type
_entity_poly.pdbx_seq_one_letter_code
_entity_poly.pdbx_strand_id
1 'polypeptide(L)'
;MNVSCLTPSKLATLMAQGADIIAIQETWKSSEQIASMHTGDYVLYAQSRIGKGGGVAVLVRKTLRSKRIPLTIPQHDTSLEVVVQVALDQNRDLIVATACMRPPPQVTQSFRRLVNCLPASTPLLLCGDFNMHHPQWEPFLETSPSEVAAEFLELCTDAGLTLVKTPGEITYARGTRERSCIDLTWSKHLTVSDWSASVSPLSDHYMLTFTLHQAFKDTFGT
;
A
#
# COMPACT_ATOMS: atom_id res chain seq x y z
N MET A 1 -5.56 -2.94 -1.90
CA MET A 1 -6.20 -4.23 -2.19
C MET A 1 -5.50 -4.87 -3.36
N ASN A 2 -4.98 -6.08 -3.15
CA ASN A 2 -4.51 -6.93 -4.22
C ASN A 2 -5.71 -7.48 -5.00
N VAL A 3 -5.78 -7.19 -6.30
CA VAL A 3 -6.92 -7.54 -7.14
C VAL A 3 -6.68 -8.75 -8.02
N SER A 4 -5.51 -9.38 -7.98
CA SER A 4 -5.19 -10.57 -8.81
C SER A 4 -5.64 -10.41 -10.26
N CYS A 5 -5.07 -9.41 -10.97
CA CYS A 5 -5.47 -8.86 -12.27
C CYS A 5 -6.63 -7.85 -12.20
N LEU A 6 -6.31 -6.60 -12.53
CA LEU A 6 -7.26 -5.49 -12.61
C LEU A 6 -8.08 -5.57 -13.92
N THR A 7 -9.40 -5.66 -13.82
CA THR A 7 -10.30 -5.57 -14.97
C THR A 7 -11.09 -4.25 -14.92
N PRO A 8 -11.70 -3.80 -16.02
CA PRO A 8 -12.59 -2.63 -15.98
C PRO A 8 -13.73 -2.78 -14.95
N SER A 9 -14.29 -3.98 -14.81
CA SER A 9 -15.32 -4.25 -13.80
C SER A 9 -14.80 -4.13 -12.37
N LYS A 10 -13.62 -4.71 -12.06
CA LYS A 10 -12.99 -4.56 -10.73
C LYS A 10 -12.67 -3.10 -10.43
N LEU A 11 -12.15 -2.36 -11.43
CA LEU A 11 -11.88 -0.93 -11.28
C LEU A 11 -13.15 -0.14 -10.97
N ALA A 12 -14.24 -0.40 -11.70
CA ALA A 12 -15.53 0.24 -11.44
C ALA A 12 -16.06 -0.08 -10.03
N THR A 13 -15.97 -1.34 -9.58
CA THR A 13 -16.39 -1.73 -8.22
C THR A 13 -15.57 -1.04 -7.14
N LEU A 14 -14.25 -0.88 -7.35
CA LEU A 14 -13.39 -0.15 -6.42
C LEU A 14 -13.74 1.33 -6.38
N MET A 15 -13.93 1.98 -7.53
CA MET A 15 -14.31 3.39 -7.58
C MET A 15 -15.69 3.65 -6.97
N ALA A 16 -16.61 2.69 -7.08
CA ALA A 16 -17.94 2.75 -6.46
C ALA A 16 -17.92 2.73 -4.93
N GLN A 17 -16.80 2.32 -4.30
CA GLN A 17 -16.63 2.47 -2.85
C GLN A 17 -16.54 3.95 -2.42
N GLY A 18 -16.21 4.87 -3.33
CA GLY A 18 -16.19 6.30 -3.07
C GLY A 18 -15.05 6.79 -2.16
N ALA A 19 -14.01 5.96 -1.94
CA ALA A 19 -12.84 6.35 -1.15
C ALA A 19 -12.02 7.44 -1.85
N ASP A 20 -11.46 8.39 -1.10
CA ASP A 20 -10.67 9.47 -1.71
C ASP A 20 -9.34 8.98 -2.32
N ILE A 21 -8.79 7.89 -1.79
CA ILE A 21 -7.56 7.25 -2.25
C ILE A 21 -7.76 5.73 -2.27
N ILE A 22 -7.41 5.08 -3.39
CA ILE A 22 -7.50 3.63 -3.55
C ILE A 22 -6.14 3.08 -3.99
N ALA A 23 -5.50 2.28 -3.15
CA ALA A 23 -4.28 1.55 -3.48
C ALA A 23 -4.60 0.15 -4.01
N ILE A 24 -4.04 -0.20 -5.16
CA ILE A 24 -4.27 -1.45 -5.88
C ILE A 24 -2.94 -2.18 -6.11
N GLN A 25 -2.90 -3.48 -5.80
CA GLN A 25 -1.77 -4.36 -6.07
C GLN A 25 -2.14 -5.43 -7.11
N GLU A 26 -1.14 -6.03 -7.76
CA GLU A 26 -1.30 -7.05 -8.80
C GLU A 26 -2.25 -6.62 -9.96
N THR A 27 -1.99 -5.44 -10.53
CA THR A 27 -2.79 -4.90 -11.65
C THR A 27 -2.72 -5.78 -12.90
N TRP A 28 -1.56 -6.37 -13.21
CA TRP A 28 -1.30 -7.21 -14.39
C TRP A 28 -1.64 -6.49 -15.70
N LYS A 29 -1.22 -5.24 -15.82
CA LYS A 29 -1.45 -4.40 -17.00
C LYS A 29 -0.17 -3.74 -17.47
N SER A 30 -0.03 -3.61 -18.78
CA SER A 30 0.98 -2.74 -19.37
C SER A 30 0.64 -1.27 -19.11
N SER A 31 1.59 -0.37 -19.31
CA SER A 31 1.36 1.07 -19.18
C SER A 31 0.26 1.58 -20.13
N GLU A 32 0.18 1.02 -21.34
CA GLU A 32 -0.84 1.35 -22.35
C GLU A 32 -2.22 0.87 -21.91
N GLN A 33 -2.29 -0.32 -21.32
CA GLN A 33 -3.54 -0.87 -20.79
C GLN A 33 -4.04 -0.07 -19.59
N ILE A 34 -3.15 0.38 -18.69
CA ILE A 34 -3.50 1.29 -17.60
C ILE A 34 -3.98 2.63 -18.16
N ALA A 35 -3.27 3.22 -19.12
CA ALA A 35 -3.60 4.52 -19.68
C ALA A 35 -4.95 4.55 -20.41
N SER A 36 -5.43 3.42 -20.90
CA SER A 36 -6.75 3.30 -21.55
C SER A 36 -7.90 3.04 -20.58
N MET A 37 -7.64 2.86 -19.27
CA MET A 37 -8.70 2.63 -18.29
C MET A 37 -9.54 3.90 -18.04
N HIS A 38 -10.86 3.72 -17.95
CA HIS A 38 -11.76 4.79 -17.55
C HIS A 38 -11.76 4.95 -16.03
N THR A 39 -11.29 6.09 -15.54
CA THR A 39 -11.11 6.36 -14.10
C THR A 39 -12.09 7.39 -13.55
N GLY A 40 -13.07 7.85 -14.35
CA GLY A 40 -14.10 8.80 -13.90
C GLY A 40 -13.53 10.02 -13.17
N ASP A 41 -13.88 10.18 -11.90
CA ASP A 41 -13.46 11.28 -11.02
C ASP A 41 -12.10 11.07 -10.34
N TYR A 42 -11.30 10.10 -10.80
CA TYR A 42 -9.98 9.80 -10.24
C TYR A 42 -8.85 10.09 -11.22
N VAL A 43 -7.71 10.47 -10.66
CA VAL A 43 -6.40 10.41 -11.31
C VAL A 43 -5.76 9.06 -10.96
N LEU A 44 -5.24 8.34 -11.96
CA LEU A 44 -4.61 7.04 -11.79
C LEU A 44 -3.09 7.16 -11.97
N TYR A 45 -2.35 6.79 -10.92
CA TYR A 45 -0.90 6.64 -10.95
C TYR A 45 -0.56 5.16 -10.88
N ALA A 46 0.21 4.63 -11.82
CA ALA A 46 0.58 3.22 -11.81
C ALA A 46 2.07 3.00 -12.10
N GLN A 47 2.57 1.88 -11.61
CA GLN A 47 3.85 1.31 -11.99
C GLN A 47 3.58 -0.09 -12.50
N SER A 48 3.54 -0.22 -13.83
CA SER A 48 3.43 -1.50 -14.50
C SER A 48 4.75 -2.27 -14.39
N ARG A 49 4.65 -3.60 -14.33
CA ARG A 49 5.79 -4.49 -14.38
C ARG A 49 6.05 -4.95 -15.81
N ILE A 50 7.31 -5.09 -16.18
CA ILE A 50 7.69 -5.84 -17.38
C ILE A 50 7.52 -7.34 -17.11
N GLY A 51 6.68 -8.01 -17.89
CA GLY A 51 6.44 -9.46 -17.82
C GLY A 51 5.09 -9.85 -17.22
N LYS A 52 5.00 -11.09 -16.72
CA LYS A 52 3.76 -11.63 -16.14
C LYS A 52 3.58 -11.18 -14.69
N GLY A 53 2.34 -10.80 -14.37
CA GLY A 53 1.92 -10.44 -13.01
C GLY A 53 2.48 -9.11 -12.53
N GLY A 54 2.21 -8.79 -11.27
CA GLY A 54 2.63 -7.58 -10.59
C GLY A 54 1.93 -6.32 -11.09
N GLY A 55 2.56 -5.20 -10.82
CA GLY A 55 2.10 -3.86 -11.12
C GLY A 55 1.22 -3.33 -10.00
N VAL A 56 1.43 -2.08 -9.61
CA VAL A 56 0.66 -1.42 -8.55
C VAL A 56 0.09 -0.11 -9.07
N ALA A 57 -1.00 0.34 -8.46
CA ALA A 57 -1.63 1.60 -8.80
C ALA A 57 -2.21 2.32 -7.58
N VAL A 58 -2.30 3.64 -7.67
CA VAL A 58 -3.00 4.50 -6.72
C VAL A 58 -3.99 5.35 -7.52
N LEU A 59 -5.28 5.23 -7.19
CA LEU A 59 -6.27 6.20 -7.61
C LEU A 59 -6.40 7.28 -6.55
N VAL A 60 -6.44 8.54 -6.98
CA VAL A 60 -6.68 9.69 -6.12
C VAL A 60 -7.85 10.49 -6.69
N ARG A 61 -8.84 10.81 -5.86
CA ARG A 61 -10.00 11.60 -6.28
C ARG A 61 -9.55 12.97 -6.79
N LYS A 62 -10.10 13.44 -7.91
CA LYS A 62 -9.72 14.70 -8.58
C LYS A 62 -9.97 15.95 -7.73
N THR A 63 -10.80 15.83 -6.69
CA THR A 63 -10.99 16.88 -5.67
C THR A 63 -9.73 17.10 -4.83
N LEU A 64 -8.82 16.12 -4.77
CA LEU A 64 -7.52 16.22 -4.13
C LEU A 64 -6.44 16.51 -5.18
N ARG A 65 -5.60 17.50 -4.90
CA ARG A 65 -4.42 17.73 -5.75
C ARG A 65 -3.41 16.62 -5.48
N SER A 66 -2.90 16.00 -6.54
CA SER A 66 -1.93 14.94 -6.41
C SER A 66 -0.86 15.01 -7.50
N LYS A 67 0.30 14.44 -7.19
CA LYS A 67 1.39 14.25 -8.16
C LYS A 67 2.20 13.02 -7.81
N ARG A 68 2.72 12.36 -8.84
CA ARG A 68 3.66 11.26 -8.67
C ARG A 68 5.01 11.81 -8.18
N ILE A 69 5.59 11.17 -7.17
CA ILE A 69 6.99 11.38 -6.79
C ILE A 69 7.83 10.37 -7.58
N PRO A 70 8.83 10.80 -8.37
CA PRO A 70 9.73 9.88 -9.04
C PRO A 70 10.59 9.14 -8.01
N LEU A 71 10.43 7.82 -7.91
CA LEU A 71 11.43 6.94 -7.32
C LEU A 71 12.22 6.31 -8.46
N THR A 72 13.54 6.52 -8.42
CA THR A 72 14.44 5.81 -9.31
C THR A 72 14.50 4.35 -8.86
N ILE A 73 13.72 3.48 -9.49
CA ILE A 73 13.79 2.03 -9.27
C ILE A 73 15.04 1.54 -10.02
N PRO A 74 16.06 0.98 -9.34
CA PRO A 74 17.22 0.40 -10.01
C PRO A 74 16.80 -0.65 -11.04
N GLN A 75 17.53 -0.78 -12.15
CA GLN A 75 17.16 -1.69 -13.26
C GLN A 75 17.02 -3.17 -12.85
N HIS A 76 17.66 -3.59 -11.75
CA HIS A 76 17.59 -4.94 -11.21
C HIS A 76 16.59 -5.08 -10.05
N ASP A 77 16.04 -3.96 -9.59
CA ASP A 77 15.04 -3.98 -8.54
C ASP A 77 13.68 -4.28 -9.16
N THR A 78 13.15 -5.45 -8.81
CA THR A 78 11.86 -5.92 -9.30
C THR A 78 10.72 -5.57 -8.33
N SER A 79 10.99 -4.87 -7.22
CA SER A 79 9.92 -4.35 -6.37
C SER A 79 9.17 -3.25 -7.09
N LEU A 80 7.86 -3.24 -6.86
CA LEU A 80 6.97 -2.31 -7.50
C LEU A 80 6.39 -1.42 -6.41
N GLU A 81 6.89 -0.20 -6.36
CA GLU A 81 6.32 0.85 -5.53
C GLU A 81 5.78 1.97 -6.43
N VAL A 82 4.59 2.46 -6.09
CA VAL A 82 4.09 3.74 -6.60
C VAL A 82 3.98 4.69 -5.43
N VAL A 83 4.54 5.88 -5.62
CA VAL A 83 4.51 6.94 -4.60
C VAL A 83 3.86 8.18 -5.17
N VAL A 84 2.85 8.64 -4.44
CA VAL A 84 2.03 9.78 -4.79
C VAL A 84 2.02 10.74 -3.61
N GLN A 85 2.33 12.00 -3.87
CA GLN A 85 2.05 13.08 -2.94
C GLN A 85 0.61 13.51 -3.15
N VAL A 86 -0.16 13.55 -2.07
CA VAL A 86 -1.55 14.00 -2.05
C VAL A 86 -1.64 15.21 -1.12
N ALA A 87 -2.16 16.31 -1.63
CA ALA A 87 -2.40 17.51 -0.85
C ALA A 87 -3.85 17.54 -0.38
N LEU A 88 -4.05 17.51 0.94
CA LEU A 88 -5.37 17.56 1.56
C LEU A 88 -5.85 19.01 1.69
N ASP A 89 -5.02 19.89 2.26
CA ASP A 89 -5.24 21.32 2.46
C ASP A 89 -3.94 22.03 2.90
N GLN A 90 -3.99 23.33 3.21
CA GLN A 90 -2.79 24.18 3.40
C GLN A 90 -1.81 23.59 4.43
N ASN A 91 -0.67 23.08 3.95
CA ASN A 91 0.44 22.46 4.72
C ASN A 91 0.18 21.07 5.33
N ARG A 92 -0.80 20.34 4.78
CA ARG A 92 -1.25 19.01 5.23
C ARG A 92 -1.08 17.92 4.16
N ASP A 93 -0.04 18.05 3.35
CA ASP A 93 0.31 17.05 2.35
C ASP A 93 0.74 15.73 3.03
N LEU A 94 0.37 14.61 2.42
CA LEU A 94 0.83 13.28 2.80
C LEU A 94 1.38 12.54 1.58
N ILE A 95 2.23 11.56 1.85
CA ILE A 95 2.73 10.63 0.85
C ILE A 95 1.96 9.31 0.99
N VAL A 96 1.40 8.83 -0.12
CA VAL A 96 0.88 7.47 -0.23
C VAL A 96 1.85 6.65 -1.04
N ALA A 97 2.35 5.58 -0.43
CA ALA A 97 3.10 4.54 -1.08
C ALA A 97 2.28 3.25 -1.11
N THR A 98 2.21 2.63 -2.28
CA THR A 98 1.71 1.26 -2.41
C THR A 98 2.83 0.34 -2.86
N ALA A 99 2.97 -0.80 -2.19
CA ALA A 99 3.96 -1.82 -2.52
C ALA A 99 3.29 -3.16 -2.83
N CYS A 100 3.95 -3.97 -3.64
CA CYS A 100 3.62 -5.37 -3.85
C CYS A 100 4.92 -6.16 -3.92
N MET A 101 5.16 -7.03 -2.96
CA MET A 101 6.37 -7.85 -2.89
C MET A 101 6.05 -9.25 -3.40
N ARG A 102 6.86 -9.72 -4.35
CA ARG A 102 6.67 -11.04 -4.93
C ARG A 102 7.16 -12.12 -3.96
N PRO A 103 6.49 -13.28 -3.85
CA PRO A 103 7.08 -14.47 -3.25
C PRO A 103 8.28 -15.03 -4.04
N PRO A 104 9.40 -15.41 -3.38
CA PRO A 104 9.71 -15.15 -1.99
C PRO A 104 10.01 -13.66 -1.77
N PRO A 105 9.48 -13.05 -0.70
CA PRO A 105 9.64 -11.62 -0.46
C PRO A 105 11.11 -11.24 -0.28
N GLN A 106 11.45 -10.01 -0.66
CA GLN A 106 12.77 -9.42 -0.45
C GLN A 106 12.59 -7.95 -0.09
N VAL A 107 13.39 -7.49 0.88
CA VAL A 107 13.56 -6.05 1.12
C VAL A 107 14.48 -5.51 0.04
N THR A 108 13.95 -4.66 -0.83
CA THR A 108 14.70 -4.16 -1.98
C THR A 108 15.39 -2.81 -1.71
N GLN A 109 16.25 -2.38 -2.64
CA GLN A 109 16.93 -1.09 -2.51
C GLN A 109 15.95 0.07 -2.68
N SER A 110 14.95 -0.08 -3.56
CA SER A 110 13.89 0.92 -3.75
C SER A 110 13.04 1.07 -2.50
N PHE A 111 12.69 -0.04 -1.84
CA PHE A 111 12.01 0.00 -0.56
C PHE A 111 12.84 0.71 0.53
N ARG A 112 14.13 0.36 0.67
CA ARG A 112 15.03 1.04 1.62
C ARG A 112 15.10 2.55 1.34
N ARG A 113 15.16 2.95 0.08
CA ARG A 113 15.16 4.38 -0.31
C ARG A 113 13.82 5.05 -0.03
N LEU A 114 12.71 4.36 -0.25
CA LEU A 114 11.38 4.87 0.08
C LEU A 114 11.29 5.24 1.55
N VAL A 115 11.70 4.35 2.46
CA VAL A 115 11.57 4.58 3.90
C VAL A 115 12.63 5.55 4.45
N ASN A 116 13.84 5.55 3.89
CA ASN A 116 14.97 6.33 4.44
C ASN A 116 15.22 7.69 3.77
N CYS A 117 14.77 7.92 2.53
CA CYS A 117 15.05 9.18 1.83
C CYS A 117 13.94 10.23 1.99
N LEU A 118 12.80 9.89 2.58
CA LEU A 118 11.76 10.86 2.90
C LEU A 118 12.14 11.67 4.14
N PRO A 119 11.85 12.99 4.18
CA PRO A 119 12.08 13.78 5.38
C PRO A 119 11.43 13.14 6.61
N ALA A 120 12.11 13.22 7.76
CA ALA A 120 11.67 12.54 8.98
C ALA A 120 10.28 12.97 9.46
N SER A 121 9.85 14.20 9.15
CA SER A 121 8.55 14.77 9.49
C SER A 121 7.46 14.54 8.43
N THR A 122 7.78 13.90 7.30
CA THR A 122 6.82 13.67 6.22
C THR A 122 5.78 12.64 6.62
N PRO A 123 4.48 12.98 6.60
CA PRO A 123 3.42 12.00 6.79
C PRO A 123 3.44 10.97 5.67
N LEU A 124 3.43 9.70 6.04
CA LEU A 124 3.52 8.58 5.11
C LEU A 124 2.48 7.52 5.45
N LEU A 125 1.67 7.16 4.46
CA LEU A 125 0.89 5.95 4.43
C LEU A 125 1.58 4.96 3.49
N LEU A 126 1.99 3.82 4.02
CA LEU A 126 2.52 2.71 3.25
C LEU A 126 1.55 1.52 3.36
N CYS A 127 1.02 1.06 2.23
CA CYS A 127 0.10 -0.06 2.19
C CYS A 127 0.48 -1.03 1.07
N GLY A 128 0.11 -2.30 1.19
CA GLY A 128 0.47 -3.26 0.17
C GLY A 128 0.35 -4.71 0.57
N ASP A 129 0.55 -5.57 -0.41
CA ASP A 129 0.75 -7.00 -0.22
C ASP A 129 2.26 -7.26 -0.09
N PHE A 130 2.68 -7.64 1.10
CA PHE A 130 4.09 -7.83 1.41
C PHE A 130 4.53 -9.30 1.27
N ASN A 131 3.59 -10.24 1.17
CA ASN A 131 3.88 -11.69 1.13
C ASN A 131 4.86 -12.16 2.23
N MET A 132 4.90 -11.46 3.37
CA MET A 132 5.75 -11.76 4.53
C MET A 132 4.91 -12.20 5.71
N HIS A 133 5.43 -13.14 6.48
CA HIS A 133 4.81 -13.67 7.67
C HIS A 133 5.64 -13.30 8.91
N HIS A 134 5.00 -12.70 9.91
CA HIS A 134 5.65 -12.32 11.16
C HIS A 134 4.67 -12.29 12.34
N PRO A 135 5.07 -12.72 13.54
CA PRO A 135 4.22 -12.70 14.75
C PRO A 135 3.61 -11.33 15.12
N GLN A 136 4.17 -10.24 14.59
CA GLN A 136 3.70 -8.87 14.83
C GLN A 136 2.36 -8.57 14.12
N TRP A 137 2.08 -9.26 13.01
CA TRP A 137 0.82 -9.15 12.27
C TRP A 137 0.05 -10.48 12.16
N GLU A 138 0.73 -11.61 12.40
CA GLU A 138 0.14 -12.94 12.51
C GLU A 138 0.47 -13.58 13.87
N PRO A 139 -0.28 -13.25 14.95
CA PRO A 139 0.07 -13.66 16.30
C PRO A 139 0.05 -15.18 16.54
N PHE A 140 -0.68 -15.93 15.70
CA PHE A 140 -0.78 -17.39 15.75
C PHE A 140 0.12 -18.09 14.74
N LEU A 141 1.12 -17.41 14.19
CA LEU A 141 2.08 -18.00 13.28
C LEU A 141 2.88 -19.10 14.02
N GLU A 142 2.77 -20.35 13.55
CA GLU A 142 3.43 -21.50 14.17
C GLU A 142 4.93 -21.56 13.84
N THR A 143 5.35 -20.91 12.76
CA THR A 143 6.74 -20.91 12.28
C THR A 143 7.46 -19.63 12.67
N SER A 144 8.77 -19.72 12.90
CA SER A 144 9.61 -18.52 13.06
C SER A 144 9.51 -17.60 11.84
N PRO A 145 9.52 -16.27 12.03
CA PRO A 145 9.57 -15.34 10.92
C PRO A 145 10.86 -15.52 10.11
N SER A 146 10.80 -15.20 8.82
CA SER A 146 12.00 -15.15 7.99
C SER A 146 12.89 -13.95 8.35
N GLU A 147 14.19 -14.05 8.09
CA GLU A 147 15.12 -12.92 8.25
C GLU A 147 14.67 -11.68 7.46
N VAL A 148 14.08 -11.90 6.27
CA VAL A 148 13.51 -10.85 5.44
C VAL A 148 12.34 -10.12 6.13
N ALA A 149 11.45 -10.86 6.80
CA ALA A 149 10.31 -10.27 7.52
C ALA A 149 10.78 -9.50 8.77
N ALA A 150 11.80 -10.01 9.46
CA ALA A 150 12.44 -9.32 10.58
C ALA A 150 13.12 -8.02 10.13
N GLU A 151 13.93 -8.07 9.06
CA GLU A 151 14.58 -6.89 8.48
C GLU A 151 13.55 -5.84 8.04
N PHE A 152 12.46 -6.28 7.40
CA PHE A 152 11.38 -5.38 6.99
C PHE A 152 10.74 -4.66 8.18
N LEU A 153 10.46 -5.39 9.26
CA LEU A 153 9.90 -4.82 10.49
C LEU A 153 10.85 -3.78 11.07
N GLU A 154 12.13 -4.12 11.24
CA GLU A 154 13.17 -3.21 11.76
C GLU A 154 13.27 -1.92 10.93
N LEU A 155 13.36 -2.05 9.60
CA LEU A 155 13.44 -0.90 8.70
C LEU A 155 12.21 0.02 8.80
N CYS A 156 11.02 -0.55 8.92
CA CYS A 156 9.81 0.24 9.10
C CYS A 156 9.84 0.98 10.45
N THR A 157 10.15 0.27 11.53
CA THR A 157 10.17 0.86 12.88
C THR A 157 11.24 1.95 13.01
N ASP A 158 12.43 1.72 12.47
CA ASP A 158 13.54 2.69 12.49
C ASP A 158 13.21 3.95 11.68
N ALA A 159 12.46 3.80 10.59
CA ALA A 159 11.95 4.92 9.81
C ALA A 159 10.78 5.67 10.52
N GLY A 160 10.34 5.21 11.70
CA GLY A 160 9.22 5.78 12.45
C GLY A 160 7.85 5.40 11.90
N LEU A 161 7.76 4.35 11.08
CA LEU A 161 6.49 3.77 10.68
C LEU A 161 5.94 2.89 11.80
N THR A 162 4.65 3.03 12.03
CA THR A 162 3.88 2.21 12.96
C THR A 162 2.93 1.34 12.17
N LEU A 163 2.91 0.05 12.48
CA LEU A 163 1.94 -0.88 11.90
C LEU A 163 0.55 -0.50 12.41
N VAL A 164 -0.34 -0.18 11.49
CA VAL A 164 -1.76 0.02 11.78
C VAL A 164 -2.38 -1.35 11.95
N LYS A 165 -2.93 -1.61 13.13
CA LYS A 165 -3.40 -2.95 13.52
C LYS A 165 -4.87 -2.96 13.87
N THR A 166 -5.54 -4.01 13.42
CA THR A 166 -6.51 -4.74 14.25
C THR A 166 -5.94 -6.14 14.45
N PRO A 167 -5.53 -6.54 15.68
CA PRO A 167 -4.81 -7.79 15.90
C PRO A 167 -5.58 -9.03 15.45
N GLY A 168 -4.93 -9.93 14.69
CA GLY A 168 -5.48 -11.23 14.30
C GLY A 168 -6.41 -11.22 13.09
N GLU A 169 -6.59 -10.08 12.44
CA GLU A 169 -7.42 -9.96 11.23
C GLU A 169 -6.78 -10.66 10.03
N ILE A 170 -7.60 -11.41 9.31
CA ILE A 170 -7.20 -12.12 8.09
C ILE A 170 -7.28 -11.13 6.93
N THR A 171 -6.22 -11.05 6.13
CA THR A 171 -6.20 -10.20 4.93
C THR A 171 -6.07 -10.98 3.63
N TYR A 172 -5.70 -12.25 3.72
CA TYR A 172 -5.65 -13.18 2.60
C TYR A 172 -6.34 -14.50 2.97
N ALA A 173 -7.14 -15.02 2.04
CA ALA A 173 -7.80 -16.30 2.21
C ALA A 173 -8.00 -17.04 0.89
N ARG A 174 -7.46 -18.26 0.80
CA ARG A 174 -7.70 -19.16 -0.33
C ARG A 174 -8.25 -20.51 0.13
N GLY A 175 -9.38 -20.91 -0.44
CA GLY A 175 -10.08 -22.12 -0.03
C GLY A 175 -10.48 -22.11 1.46
N THR A 176 -10.43 -23.27 2.11
CA THR A 176 -10.86 -23.43 3.53
C THR A 176 -9.71 -23.43 4.54
N ARG A 177 -8.46 -23.50 4.09
CA ARG A 177 -7.29 -23.72 4.98
C ARG A 177 -6.26 -22.60 4.95
N GLU A 178 -6.10 -21.91 3.82
CA GLU A 178 -5.08 -20.87 3.73
C GLU A 178 -5.67 -19.57 4.22
N ARG A 179 -5.15 -19.08 5.35
CA ARG A 179 -5.51 -17.80 5.97
C ARG A 179 -4.22 -17.15 6.45
N SER A 180 -4.03 -15.89 6.12
CA SER A 180 -2.87 -15.13 6.54
C SER A 180 -3.16 -13.63 6.64
N CYS A 181 -2.25 -12.91 7.28
CA CYS A 181 -2.22 -11.45 7.30
C CYS A 181 -0.97 -10.98 6.54
N ILE A 182 -1.10 -10.77 5.22
CA ILE A 182 0.04 -10.39 4.34
C ILE A 182 -0.16 -9.02 3.67
N ASP A 183 -1.39 -8.54 3.62
CA ASP A 183 -1.68 -7.15 3.29
C ASP A 183 -1.56 -6.27 4.54
N LEU A 184 -0.58 -5.37 4.57
CA LEU A 184 -0.26 -4.55 5.74
C LEU A 184 -0.52 -3.07 5.45
N THR A 185 -0.85 -2.33 6.52
CA THR A 185 -1.00 -0.87 6.50
C THR A 185 -0.06 -0.28 7.55
N TRP A 186 0.83 0.61 7.12
CA TRP A 186 1.81 1.28 7.97
C TRP A 186 1.61 2.79 7.86
N SER A 187 1.78 3.47 8.97
CA SER A 187 1.57 4.91 9.04
C SER A 187 2.66 5.62 9.84
N LYS A 188 3.00 6.84 9.42
CA LYS A 188 3.94 7.73 10.07
C LYS A 188 3.36 9.14 10.07
N HIS A 189 3.32 9.79 11.23
CA HIS A 189 2.70 11.12 11.43
C HIS A 189 1.23 11.21 10.96
N LEU A 190 0.54 10.08 10.97
CA LEU A 190 -0.87 9.94 10.63
C LEU A 190 -1.53 9.12 11.73
N THR A 191 -2.78 9.45 12.06
CA THR A 191 -3.67 8.62 12.86
C THR A 191 -4.61 7.89 11.91
N VAL A 192 -4.84 6.61 12.15
CA VAL A 192 -5.74 5.78 11.34
C VAL A 192 -6.88 5.29 12.22
N SER A 193 -8.12 5.53 11.81
CA SER A 193 -9.34 5.05 12.47
C SER A 193 -10.14 4.14 11.55
N ASP A 194 -11.11 3.43 12.13
CA ASP A 194 -12.10 2.62 11.39
C ASP A 194 -11.46 1.60 10.45
N TRP A 195 -10.30 1.07 10.85
CA TRP A 195 -9.60 0.06 10.07
C TRP A 195 -10.39 -1.24 10.08
N SER A 196 -10.65 -1.80 8.90
CA SER A 196 -11.32 -3.08 8.75
C SER A 196 -10.79 -3.86 7.55
N ALA A 197 -10.78 -5.18 7.67
CA ALA A 197 -10.57 -6.12 6.58
C ALA A 197 -11.90 -6.81 6.23
N SER A 198 -12.30 -6.79 4.97
CA SER A 198 -13.58 -7.39 4.52
C SER A 198 -13.38 -8.33 3.34
N VAL A 199 -14.08 -9.46 3.35
CA VAL A 199 -14.10 -10.39 2.22
C VAL A 199 -14.60 -9.66 0.98
N SER A 200 -13.91 -9.84 -0.13
CA SER A 200 -14.26 -9.19 -1.39
C SER A 200 -14.42 -10.21 -2.51
N PRO A 201 -15.40 -10.07 -3.41
CA PRO A 201 -15.51 -10.93 -4.59
C PRO A 201 -14.44 -10.61 -5.65
N LEU A 202 -13.60 -9.59 -5.44
CA LEU A 202 -12.64 -9.13 -6.46
C LEU A 202 -11.35 -9.95 -6.48
N SER A 203 -11.03 -10.67 -5.40
CA SER A 203 -9.77 -11.39 -5.21
C SER A 203 -9.85 -12.39 -4.05
N ASP A 204 -8.83 -13.22 -3.88
CA ASP A 204 -8.55 -14.00 -2.66
C ASP A 204 -7.98 -13.14 -1.51
N HIS A 205 -7.67 -11.87 -1.79
CA HIS A 205 -7.32 -10.86 -0.80
C HIS A 205 -8.55 -10.07 -0.32
N TYR A 206 -8.52 -9.66 0.93
CA TYR A 206 -9.57 -8.86 1.56
C TYR A 206 -9.41 -7.40 1.14
N MET A 207 -10.53 -6.68 1.13
CA MET A 207 -10.53 -5.24 0.98
C MET A 207 -10.25 -4.60 2.34
N LEU A 208 -9.14 -3.86 2.43
CA LEU A 208 -8.80 -3.06 3.59
C LEU A 208 -9.34 -1.63 3.41
N THR A 209 -10.05 -1.14 4.42
CA THR A 209 -10.61 0.22 4.46
C THR A 209 -10.29 0.86 5.80
N PHE A 210 -10.07 2.17 5.81
CA PHE A 210 -9.77 2.96 6.99
C PHE A 210 -9.89 4.46 6.70
N THR A 211 -10.00 5.27 7.74
CA THR A 211 -10.00 6.73 7.67
C THR A 211 -8.64 7.27 8.12
N LEU A 212 -8.09 8.23 7.38
CA LEU A 212 -6.86 8.92 7.74
C LEU A 212 -7.15 10.26 8.40
N HIS A 213 -6.49 10.51 9.52
CA HIS A 213 -6.45 11.81 10.18
C HIS A 213 -4.99 12.22 10.27
N GLN A 214 -4.63 13.42 9.83
CA GLN A 214 -3.26 13.87 10.05
C GLN A 214 -3.05 14.13 11.54
N ALA A 215 -1.93 13.66 12.09
CA ALA A 215 -1.58 13.97 13.46
C ALA A 215 -1.47 15.50 13.61
N PHE A 216 -2.00 16.05 14.71
CA PHE A 216 -1.84 17.47 15.01
C PHE A 216 -0.35 17.81 14.97
N LYS A 217 0.02 18.81 14.16
CA LYS A 217 1.31 19.49 14.38
C LYS A 217 1.13 20.21 15.70
N ASP A 218 1.84 19.78 16.73
CA ASP A 218 1.99 20.60 17.92
C ASP A 218 2.53 21.95 17.45
N THR A 219 1.68 22.97 17.45
CA THR A 219 2.12 24.36 17.42
C THR A 219 2.78 24.63 18.74
N PHE A 220 4.02 24.16 18.91
CA PHE A 220 4.94 24.80 19.83
C PHE A 220 5.24 26.16 19.22
N GLY A 221 4.45 27.15 19.64
CA GLY A 221 4.74 28.55 19.36
C GLY A 221 6.04 28.91 20.07
N THR A 222 7.04 29.32 19.28
CA THR A 222 8.01 30.36 19.61
C THR A 222 8.46 31.00 18.32
#